data_AF-A0A838JB86-F1
#
_entry.id   AF-A0A838JB86-F1
#
_cell.length_a   1.000
_cell.length_b   1.000
_cell.length_c   1.000
_cell.angle_alpha   90.00
_cell.angle_beta   90.00
_cell.angle_gamma   90.00
#
_symmetry.space_group_name_H-M   'P 1'
#
loop_
_entity.id
_entity.type
_entity.pdbx_description
1 polymer ?
#
loop_
_entity_poly.entity_id
_entity_poly.type
_entity_poly.pdbx_seq_one_letter_code
_entity_poly.pdbx_strand_id
1 'polypeptide(L)'
;MNNHQPVSPQQLARERALHIYLSAFECGDFETMRTVLQEAMYDSELEHMLLEAHEYYLEERHFSAHEELREKVLTLILEHLTSAIQDESQEIHIPPLTMRDVFTRLQEGSPLTETLKKEIHTLLAQLPETLPPLPENLTVKSVSQLFKDLDIQITPLLSKMFRNKAILLAMARDEGIAELKAARRQKTQWQQRQYQRGKREL
;
A
#
# COMPACT_ATOMS: atom_id res chain seq x y z
N MET A 1 33.44 -20.81 -17.18
CA MET A 1 34.44 -21.50 -16.35
C MET A 1 34.05 -21.23 -14.90
N ASN A 2 33.37 -22.17 -14.25
CA ASN A 2 32.89 -22.01 -12.88
C ASN A 2 33.99 -22.43 -11.92
N ASN A 3 34.57 -21.45 -11.22
CA ASN A 3 35.50 -21.68 -10.11
C ASN A 3 34.73 -22.22 -8.91
N HIS A 4 34.54 -23.53 -8.82
CA HIS A 4 34.22 -24.16 -7.53
C HIS A 4 35.49 -24.19 -6.70
N GLN A 5 35.69 -23.18 -5.87
CA GLN A 5 36.63 -23.29 -4.76
C GLN A 5 36.16 -24.45 -3.86
N PRO A 6 37.06 -25.36 -3.45
CA PRO A 6 36.72 -26.43 -2.54
C PRO A 6 36.28 -25.83 -1.20
N VAL A 7 35.06 -26.14 -0.79
CA VAL A 7 34.51 -25.75 0.52
C VAL A 7 35.46 -26.27 1.59
N SER A 8 35.96 -25.38 2.45
CA SER A 8 36.90 -25.77 3.49
C SER A 8 36.22 -26.71 4.49
N PRO A 9 36.94 -27.65 5.13
CA PRO A 9 36.36 -28.53 6.14
C PRO A 9 35.75 -27.76 7.33
N GLN A 10 36.24 -26.55 7.60
CA GLN A 10 35.68 -25.63 8.60
C GLN A 10 34.32 -25.08 8.15
N GLN A 11 34.18 -24.72 6.87
CA GLN A 11 32.90 -24.25 6.35
C GLN A 11 31.83 -25.35 6.37
N LEU A 12 32.19 -26.58 6.02
CA LEU A 12 31.28 -27.73 6.14
C LEU A 12 30.86 -27.99 7.59
N ALA A 13 31.74 -27.75 8.57
CA ALA A 13 31.38 -27.89 9.98
C ALA A 13 30.35 -26.83 10.41
N ARG A 14 30.51 -25.58 9.95
CA ARG A 14 29.58 -24.48 10.23
C ARG A 14 28.22 -24.69 9.58
N GLU A 15 28.19 -25.12 8.32
CA GLU A 15 26.93 -25.45 7.62
C GLU A 15 26.16 -26.57 8.35
N ARG A 16 26.87 -27.57 8.87
CA ARG A 16 26.26 -28.63 9.70
C ARG A 16 25.71 -28.08 11.01
N ALA A 17 26.47 -27.24 11.70
CA ALA A 17 26.03 -26.61 12.94
C ALA A 17 24.78 -25.74 12.71
N LEU A 18 24.75 -24.96 11.64
CA LEU A 18 23.58 -24.19 11.21
C LEU A 18 22.37 -25.09 10.94
N HIS A 19 22.55 -26.19 10.20
CA HIS A 19 21.45 -27.13 9.92
C HIS A 19 20.90 -27.77 11.21
N ILE A 20 21.77 -28.18 12.14
CA ILE A 20 21.38 -28.73 13.43
C ILE A 20 20.58 -27.69 14.22
N TYR A 21 21.04 -26.44 14.23
CA TYR A 21 20.33 -25.35 14.89
C TYR A 21 18.94 -25.09 14.32
N LEU A 22 18.80 -25.02 12.99
CA LEU A 22 17.51 -24.79 12.34
C LEU A 22 16.52 -25.93 12.61
N SER A 23 17.00 -27.17 12.55
CA SER A 23 16.18 -28.35 12.87
C SER A 23 15.69 -28.31 14.34
N ALA A 24 16.57 -27.91 15.26
CA ALA A 24 16.24 -27.75 16.67
C ALA A 24 15.25 -26.60 16.91
N PHE A 25 15.42 -25.48 16.19
CA PHE A 25 14.52 -24.34 16.24
C PHE A 25 13.09 -24.70 15.80
N GLU A 26 12.94 -25.44 14.69
CA GLU A 26 11.64 -25.91 14.20
C GLU A 26 10.93 -26.85 15.19
N CYS A 27 11.69 -27.70 15.89
CA CYS A 27 11.15 -28.66 16.87
C CYS A 27 11.02 -28.10 18.30
N GLY A 28 11.52 -26.88 18.55
CA GLY A 28 11.56 -26.27 19.88
C GLY A 28 12.56 -26.93 20.85
N ASP A 29 13.62 -27.57 20.35
CA ASP A 29 14.68 -28.18 21.18
C ASP A 29 15.70 -27.13 21.63
N PHE A 30 15.40 -26.50 22.76
CA PHE A 30 16.22 -25.43 23.35
C PHE A 30 17.59 -25.90 23.82
N GLU A 31 17.76 -27.18 24.16
CA GLU A 31 19.04 -27.69 24.64
C GLU A 31 20.05 -27.77 23.50
N THR A 32 19.64 -28.34 22.36
CA THR A 32 20.46 -28.39 21.15
C THR A 32 20.73 -26.99 20.60
N MET A 33 19.73 -26.09 20.62
CA MET A 33 19.93 -24.68 20.24
C MET A 33 20.99 -24.00 21.12
N ARG A 34 20.93 -24.21 22.45
CA ARG A 34 21.88 -23.62 23.39
C ARG A 34 23.30 -24.10 23.12
N THR A 35 23.50 -25.38 22.83
CA THR A 35 24.82 -25.94 22.52
C THR A 35 25.41 -25.29 21.26
N VAL A 36 24.65 -25.18 20.18
CA VAL A 36 25.14 -24.55 18.95
C VAL A 36 25.39 -23.05 19.14
N LEU A 37 24.56 -22.34 19.91
CA LEU A 37 24.80 -20.93 20.24
C LEU A 37 26.08 -20.73 21.07
N GLN A 38 26.41 -21.66 21.97
CA GLN A 38 27.69 -21.63 22.70
C GLN A 38 28.90 -21.85 21.79
N GLU A 39 28.77 -22.70 20.77
CA GLU A 39 29.82 -22.86 19.75
C GLU A 39 29.98 -21.57 18.92
N ALA A 40 28.87 -20.92 18.54
CA ALA A 40 28.87 -19.66 17.80
C ALA A 40 29.54 -18.51 18.57
N MET A 41 29.52 -18.50 19.90
CA MET A 41 30.25 -17.51 20.71
C MET A 41 31.76 -17.48 20.43
N TYR A 42 32.32 -18.57 19.92
CA TYR A 42 33.75 -18.70 19.60
C TYR A 42 34.04 -18.78 18.10
N ASP A 43 33.00 -18.78 17.25
CA ASP A 43 33.11 -18.78 15.79
C ASP A 43 32.20 -17.69 15.20
N SER A 44 32.79 -16.52 14.96
CA SER A 44 32.07 -15.33 14.47
C SER A 44 31.37 -15.56 13.13
N GLU A 45 31.88 -16.49 12.31
CA GLU A 45 31.27 -16.78 11.01
C GLU A 45 30.01 -17.65 11.18
N LEU A 46 30.01 -18.58 12.13
CA LEU A 46 28.82 -19.34 12.51
C LEU A 46 27.77 -18.43 13.17
N GLU A 47 28.19 -17.52 14.06
CA GLU A 47 27.31 -16.52 14.66
C GLU A 47 26.60 -15.68 13.59
N HIS A 48 27.35 -15.20 12.60
CA HIS A 48 26.79 -14.43 11.49
C HIS A 48 25.77 -15.23 10.68
N MET A 49 26.10 -16.47 10.31
CA MET A 49 25.19 -17.35 9.58
C MET A 49 23.88 -17.64 10.35
N LEU A 50 23.96 -17.78 11.68
CA LEU A 50 22.78 -17.99 12.53
C LEU A 50 21.88 -16.73 12.60
N LEU A 51 22.49 -15.54 12.67
CA LEU A 51 21.74 -14.28 12.66
C LEU A 51 21.05 -14.04 11.32
N GLU A 52 21.77 -14.25 10.20
CA GLU A 52 21.18 -14.13 8.86
C GLU A 52 19.97 -15.07 8.71
N ALA A 53 20.11 -16.33 9.12
CA ALA A 53 19.01 -17.29 9.06
C ALA A 53 17.77 -16.83 9.87
N HIS A 54 17.98 -16.24 11.05
CA HIS A 54 16.89 -15.67 11.86
C HIS A 54 16.23 -14.45 11.24
N GLU A 55 17.00 -13.58 10.58
CA GLU A 55 16.44 -12.42 9.87
C GLU A 55 15.46 -12.88 8.79
N TYR A 56 15.82 -13.89 7.99
CA TYR A 56 14.92 -14.49 7.00
C TYR A 56 13.65 -15.07 7.65
N TYR A 57 13.77 -15.78 8.76
CA TYR A 57 12.60 -16.33 9.48
C TYR A 57 11.68 -15.23 10.05
N LEU A 58 12.25 -14.13 10.55
CA LEU A 58 11.47 -13.00 11.03
C LEU A 58 10.73 -12.31 9.88
N GLU A 59 11.40 -12.07 8.76
CA GLU A 59 10.78 -11.48 7.56
C GLU A 59 9.64 -12.34 7.01
N GLU A 60 9.83 -13.67 6.92
CA GLU A 60 8.80 -14.60 6.45
C GLU A 60 7.59 -14.65 7.40
N ARG A 61 7.84 -14.63 8.72
CA ARG A 61 6.77 -14.60 9.73
C ARG A 61 6.01 -13.28 9.73
N HIS A 62 6.69 -12.16 9.52
CA HIS A 62 6.05 -10.86 9.35
C HIS A 62 5.18 -10.82 8.09
N PHE A 63 5.67 -11.38 6.97
CA PHE A 63 4.90 -11.47 5.72
C PHE A 63 3.62 -12.30 5.91
N SER A 64 3.73 -13.47 6.55
CA SER A 64 2.60 -14.37 6.80
C SER A 64 1.55 -13.78 7.75
N ALA A 65 1.98 -13.07 8.80
CA ALA A 65 1.07 -12.41 9.73
C ALA A 65 0.28 -11.26 9.08
N HIS A 66 0.89 -10.56 8.11
CA HIS A 66 0.21 -9.53 7.34
C HIS A 66 -0.83 -10.11 6.37
N GLU A 67 -0.61 -11.30 5.83
CA GLU A 67 -1.56 -11.97 4.94
C GLU A 67 -2.81 -12.46 5.69
N GLU A 68 -2.64 -13.09 6.85
CA GLU A 68 -3.78 -13.47 7.70
C GLU A 68 -4.57 -12.25 8.20
N LEU A 69 -3.86 -11.17 8.57
CA LEU A 69 -4.51 -9.93 8.98
C LEU A 69 -5.26 -9.30 7.80
N ARG A 70 -4.70 -9.35 6.59
CA ARG A 70 -5.35 -8.88 5.37
C ARG A 70 -6.60 -9.69 5.05
N GLU A 71 -6.56 -11.02 5.17
CA GLU A 71 -7.75 -11.85 5.00
C GLU A 71 -8.81 -11.54 6.05
N LYS A 72 -8.45 -11.42 7.33
CA LYS A 72 -9.39 -11.02 8.38
C LYS A 72 -9.99 -9.64 8.14
N VAL A 73 -9.18 -8.67 7.71
CA VAL A 73 -9.65 -7.32 7.34
C VAL A 73 -10.58 -7.39 6.14
N LEU A 74 -10.27 -8.18 5.11
CA LEU A 74 -11.16 -8.36 3.95
C LEU A 74 -12.48 -9.03 4.35
N THR A 75 -12.45 -10.04 5.23
CA THR A 75 -13.67 -10.69 5.73
C THR A 75 -14.51 -9.73 6.56
N LEU A 76 -13.90 -8.96 7.46
CA LEU A 76 -14.57 -7.90 8.24
C LEU A 76 -15.16 -6.81 7.35
N ILE A 77 -14.42 -6.42 6.30
CA ILE A 77 -14.90 -5.47 5.28
C ILE A 77 -16.10 -6.07 4.54
N LEU A 78 -16.06 -7.34 4.12
CA LEU A 78 -17.17 -7.98 3.43
C LEU A 78 -18.41 -8.17 4.32
N GLU A 79 -18.21 -8.51 5.60
CA GLU A 79 -19.29 -8.68 6.57
C GLU A 79 -19.96 -7.36 6.93
N HIS A 80 -19.18 -6.29 7.12
CA HIS A 80 -19.69 -4.97 7.53
C HIS A 80 -20.01 -4.01 6.37
N LEU A 81 -19.54 -4.29 5.15
CA LEU A 81 -19.94 -3.58 3.93
C LEU A 81 -21.02 -4.33 3.13
N THR A 82 -21.97 -4.95 3.82
CA THR A 82 -23.19 -5.48 3.17
C THR A 82 -24.02 -4.37 2.49
N SER A 83 -23.74 -3.09 2.75
CA SER A 83 -24.28 -1.95 1.97
C SER A 83 -23.47 -1.56 0.73
N ALA A 84 -22.30 -2.16 0.45
CA ALA A 84 -21.49 -1.86 -0.74
C ALA A 84 -21.46 -2.99 -1.78
N ILE A 85 -22.05 -4.15 -1.47
CA ILE A 85 -22.12 -5.33 -2.36
C ILE A 85 -23.55 -5.49 -2.94
N GLN A 86 -24.30 -4.41 -3.07
CA GLN A 86 -25.45 -4.39 -3.98
C GLN A 86 -25.00 -3.81 -5.32
N ASP A 87 -25.20 -4.63 -6.35
CA ASP A 87 -24.93 -4.42 -7.78
C ASP A 87 -23.46 -4.46 -8.26
N GLU A 88 -23.05 -5.65 -8.71
CA GLU A 88 -22.01 -5.83 -9.74
C GLU A 88 -22.37 -5.15 -11.10
N SER A 89 -23.57 -4.56 -11.18
CA SER A 89 -24.10 -3.77 -12.30
C SER A 89 -23.85 -2.27 -12.18
N GLN A 90 -23.47 -1.77 -11.00
CA GLN A 90 -23.23 -0.33 -10.82
C GLN A 90 -21.79 -0.02 -11.21
N GLU A 91 -21.65 0.75 -12.29
CA GLU A 91 -20.44 1.53 -12.54
C GLU A 91 -20.03 2.17 -11.21
N ILE A 92 -18.89 1.76 -10.65
CA ILE A 92 -18.31 2.44 -9.49
C ILE A 92 -18.10 3.88 -9.91
N HIS A 93 -19.08 4.72 -9.58
CA HIS A 93 -19.11 6.12 -9.89
C HIS A 93 -18.19 6.75 -8.85
N ILE A 94 -16.89 6.74 -9.12
CA ILE A 94 -15.93 7.44 -8.26
C ILE A 94 -16.47 8.87 -8.18
N PRO A 95 -16.89 9.36 -7.00
CA PRO A 95 -17.53 10.67 -6.90
C PRO A 95 -16.54 11.71 -7.41
N PRO A 96 -16.97 12.69 -8.22
CA PRO A 96 -16.05 13.65 -8.83
C PRO A 96 -15.29 14.41 -7.74
N LEU A 97 -14.00 14.71 -7.98
CA LEU A 97 -13.15 15.37 -6.99
C LEU A 97 -13.80 16.70 -6.58
N THR A 98 -14.06 16.87 -5.30
CA THR A 98 -14.65 18.10 -4.76
C THR A 98 -13.58 19.00 -4.19
N MET A 99 -13.90 20.28 -4.02
CA MET A 99 -12.99 21.19 -3.31
C MET A 99 -12.64 20.74 -1.90
N ARG A 100 -13.61 20.10 -1.21
CA ARG A 100 -13.41 19.57 0.14
C ARG A 100 -12.27 18.56 0.14
N ASP A 101 -12.26 17.64 -0.83
CA ASP A 101 -11.21 16.64 -0.98
C ASP A 101 -9.83 17.27 -1.17
N VAL A 102 -9.75 18.33 -1.98
CA VAL A 102 -8.49 19.05 -2.20
C VAL A 102 -8.02 19.74 -0.92
N PHE A 103 -8.90 20.41 -0.18
CA PHE A 103 -8.56 21.07 1.08
C PHE A 103 -8.17 20.07 2.18
N THR A 104 -8.89 18.95 2.33
CA THR A 104 -8.55 17.88 3.26
C THR A 104 -7.17 17.30 2.96
N ARG A 105 -6.87 17.00 1.69
CA ARG A 105 -5.56 16.50 1.28
C ARG A 105 -4.44 17.53 1.39
N LEU A 106 -4.76 18.81 1.33
CA LEU A 106 -3.82 19.91 1.52
C LEU A 106 -3.46 20.06 3.01
N GLN A 107 -4.43 19.80 3.92
CA GLN A 107 -4.21 19.76 5.37
C GLN A 107 -3.36 18.56 5.81
N GLU A 108 -3.59 17.37 5.24
CA GLU A 108 -2.88 16.12 5.61
C GLU A 108 -1.42 16.08 5.12
N GLY A 109 -1.13 16.64 3.94
CA GLY A 109 0.10 16.31 3.20
C GLY A 109 1.13 17.43 3.05
N SER A 110 0.96 18.61 3.66
CA SER A 110 1.85 19.75 3.44
C SER A 110 2.39 20.34 4.75
N PRO A 111 3.68 20.69 4.84
CA PRO A 111 4.24 21.48 5.95
C PRO A 111 3.74 22.93 5.84
N LEU A 112 2.46 23.14 6.15
CA LEU A 112 1.82 24.44 6.17
C LEU A 112 2.13 25.16 7.47
N THR A 113 2.38 26.47 7.38
CA THR A 113 2.41 27.38 8.52
C THR A 113 1.10 27.26 9.32
N GLU A 114 1.16 27.32 10.65
CA GLU A 114 -0.03 27.17 11.52
C GLU A 114 -1.18 28.14 11.17
N THR A 115 -0.85 29.31 10.63
CA THR A 115 -1.82 30.31 10.14
C THR A 115 -2.63 29.79 8.96
N LEU A 116 -1.98 29.17 7.97
CA LEU A 116 -2.62 28.60 6.79
C LEU A 116 -3.45 27.37 7.15
N LYS A 117 -3.01 26.55 8.12
CA LYS A 117 -3.81 25.41 8.60
C LYS A 117 -5.11 25.88 9.24
N LYS A 118 -5.07 26.95 10.03
CA LYS A 118 -6.28 27.56 10.63
C LYS A 118 -7.20 28.15 9.56
N GLU A 119 -6.63 28.84 8.56
CA GLU A 119 -7.39 29.38 7.41
C GLU A 119 -8.10 28.26 6.64
N ILE A 120 -7.41 27.15 6.32
CA ILE A 120 -8.00 25.98 5.66
C ILE A 120 -9.07 25.31 6.53
N HIS A 121 -8.85 25.19 7.83
CA HIS A 121 -9.84 24.61 8.75
C HIS A 121 -11.10 25.49 8.83
N THR A 122 -10.96 26.81 8.86
CA THR A 122 -12.11 27.73 8.82
C THR A 122 -12.86 27.66 7.51
N LEU A 123 -12.14 27.51 6.38
CA LEU A 123 -12.75 27.34 5.07
C LEU A 123 -13.50 26.00 4.96
N LEU A 124 -12.90 24.90 5.44
CA LEU A 124 -13.55 23.58 5.50
C LEU A 124 -14.82 23.57 6.36
N ALA A 125 -14.86 24.39 7.42
CA ALA A 125 -16.05 24.53 8.27
C ALA A 125 -17.16 25.39 7.63
N GLN A 126 -16.80 26.31 6.72
CA GLN A 126 -17.75 27.17 5.99
C GLN A 126 -18.25 26.55 4.68
N LEU A 127 -17.59 25.49 4.21
CA LEU A 127 -17.91 24.80 2.98
C LEU A 127 -19.15 23.90 3.15
N PRO A 128 -20.22 24.06 2.34
CA PRO A 128 -21.41 23.22 2.40
C PRO A 128 -21.08 21.75 2.06
N GLU A 129 -21.83 20.80 2.61
CA GLU A 129 -21.60 19.36 2.40
C GLU A 129 -21.77 18.93 0.94
N THR A 130 -22.59 19.64 0.17
CA THR A 130 -22.82 19.40 -1.26
C THR A 130 -22.07 20.43 -2.11
N LEU A 131 -20.83 20.10 -2.47
CA LEU A 131 -19.99 20.96 -3.31
C LEU A 131 -20.05 20.53 -4.79
N PRO A 132 -20.07 21.51 -5.72
CA PRO A 132 -19.92 21.20 -7.13
C PRO A 132 -18.56 20.52 -7.41
N PRO A 133 -18.52 19.59 -8.37
CA PRO A 133 -17.28 18.94 -8.78
C PRO A 133 -16.27 19.96 -9.30
N LEU A 134 -14.98 19.69 -9.11
CA LEU A 134 -13.92 20.51 -9.68
C LEU A 134 -14.03 20.54 -11.21
N PRO A 135 -13.82 21.71 -11.84
CA PRO A 135 -13.88 21.84 -13.27
C PRO A 135 -12.75 21.01 -13.90
N GLU A 136 -13.08 20.27 -14.97
CA GLU A 136 -12.12 19.45 -15.73
C GLU A 136 -10.89 20.24 -16.18
N ASN A 137 -11.05 21.56 -16.36
CA ASN A 137 -9.97 22.47 -16.71
C ASN A 137 -9.50 23.25 -15.46
N LEU A 138 -8.43 22.79 -14.80
CA LEU A 138 -7.82 23.41 -13.60
C LEU A 138 -6.92 24.63 -13.93
N THR A 139 -7.45 25.59 -14.69
CA THR A 139 -6.80 26.87 -15.00
C THR A 139 -6.89 27.86 -13.83
N VAL A 140 -6.00 28.87 -13.78
CA VAL A 140 -6.05 29.91 -12.73
C VAL A 140 -7.39 30.66 -12.75
N LYS A 141 -7.95 30.90 -13.94
CA LYS A 141 -9.24 31.59 -14.10
C LYS A 141 -10.40 30.76 -13.57
N SER A 142 -10.47 29.47 -13.89
CA SER A 142 -11.55 28.58 -13.42
C SER A 142 -11.50 28.35 -11.92
N VAL A 143 -10.31 28.18 -11.32
CA VAL A 143 -10.16 28.07 -9.87
C VAL A 143 -10.57 29.37 -9.16
N SER A 144 -10.17 30.53 -9.70
CA SER A 144 -10.57 31.82 -9.14
C SER A 144 -12.07 32.08 -9.28
N GLN A 145 -12.68 31.62 -10.37
CA GLN A 145 -14.12 31.74 -10.60
C GLN A 145 -14.91 30.85 -9.64
N LEU A 146 -14.45 29.62 -9.41
CA LEU A 146 -15.08 28.70 -8.48
C LEU A 146 -15.04 29.22 -7.02
N PHE A 147 -13.97 29.89 -6.61
CA PHE A 147 -13.93 30.56 -5.31
C PHE A 147 -14.84 31.78 -5.23
N LYS A 148 -15.00 32.52 -6.33
CA LYS A 148 -15.96 33.64 -6.40
C LYS A 148 -17.41 33.14 -6.34
N ASP A 149 -17.72 32.03 -7.00
CA ASP A 149 -19.06 31.45 -7.04
C ASP A 149 -19.51 30.93 -5.67
N LEU A 150 -18.54 30.68 -4.77
CA LEU A 150 -18.77 30.24 -3.39
C LEU A 150 -18.56 31.36 -2.35
N ASP A 151 -18.37 32.60 -2.82
CA ASP A 151 -18.09 33.79 -2.00
C ASP A 151 -16.91 33.64 -1.02
N ILE A 152 -15.90 32.83 -1.41
CA ILE A 152 -14.73 32.55 -0.58
C ILE A 152 -13.58 33.46 -0.99
N GLN A 153 -13.13 34.31 -0.07
CA GLN A 153 -11.90 35.08 -0.25
C GLN A 153 -10.69 34.23 0.09
N ILE A 154 -9.84 33.97 -0.91
CA ILE A 154 -8.64 33.14 -0.76
C ILE A 154 -7.41 33.97 -1.11
N THR A 155 -6.37 33.83 -0.28
CA THR A 155 -5.06 34.42 -0.57
C THR A 155 -4.45 33.83 -1.86
N PRO A 156 -3.73 34.63 -2.67
CA PRO A 156 -3.16 34.17 -3.93
C PRO A 156 -2.18 32.98 -3.75
N LEU A 157 -1.52 32.89 -2.60
CA LEU A 157 -0.69 31.76 -2.22
C LEU A 157 -1.52 30.47 -2.05
N LEU A 158 -2.61 30.52 -1.29
CA LEU A 158 -3.48 29.38 -1.06
C LEU A 158 -4.18 28.92 -2.35
N SER A 159 -4.57 29.85 -3.22
CA SER A 159 -5.10 29.53 -4.56
C SER A 159 -4.10 28.76 -5.43
N LYS A 160 -2.82 29.15 -5.40
CA LYS A 160 -1.74 28.42 -6.10
C LYS A 160 -1.52 27.03 -5.54
N MET A 161 -1.51 26.88 -4.21
CA MET A 161 -1.34 25.58 -3.56
C MET A 161 -2.52 24.65 -3.83
N PHE A 162 -3.74 25.18 -3.73
CA PHE A 162 -4.96 24.46 -4.06
C PHE A 162 -4.93 23.95 -5.49
N ARG A 163 -4.58 24.80 -6.46
CA ARG A 163 -4.47 24.41 -7.87
C ARG A 163 -3.46 23.28 -8.07
N ASN A 164 -2.25 23.40 -7.52
CA ASN A 164 -1.23 22.37 -7.68
C ASN A 164 -1.69 21.03 -7.06
N LYS A 165 -2.33 21.08 -5.90
CA LYS A 165 -2.86 19.87 -5.24
C LYS A 165 -4.04 19.28 -6.00
N ALA A 166 -4.95 20.10 -6.53
CA ALA A 166 -6.06 19.66 -7.36
C ALA A 166 -5.58 18.97 -8.65
N ILE A 167 -4.52 19.49 -9.29
CA ILE A 167 -3.92 18.86 -10.48
C ILE A 167 -3.32 17.50 -10.12
N LEU A 168 -2.54 17.42 -9.04
CA LEU A 168 -1.95 16.15 -8.60
C LEU A 168 -3.02 15.09 -8.27
N LEU A 169 -4.10 15.50 -7.62
CA LEU A 169 -5.21 14.60 -7.29
C LEU A 169 -6.02 14.18 -8.52
N ALA A 170 -6.20 15.08 -9.49
CA ALA A 170 -6.84 14.74 -10.76
C ALA A 170 -5.99 13.72 -11.56
N MET A 171 -4.67 13.93 -11.64
CA MET A 171 -3.76 13.00 -12.30
C MET A 171 -3.73 11.62 -11.62
N ALA A 172 -3.57 11.57 -10.30
CA ALA A 172 -3.56 10.32 -9.54
C ALA A 172 -4.89 9.55 -9.68
N ARG A 173 -6.00 10.27 -9.81
CA ARG A 173 -7.32 9.69 -10.05
C ARG A 173 -7.42 9.10 -11.46
N ASP A 174 -6.95 9.80 -12.48
CA ASP A 174 -6.97 9.31 -13.86
C ASP A 174 -6.11 8.04 -14.01
N GLU A 175 -4.96 7.99 -13.34
CA GLU A 175 -4.10 6.81 -13.26
C GLU A 175 -4.82 5.65 -12.56
N GLY A 176 -5.42 5.89 -11.39
CA GLY A 176 -6.19 4.86 -10.68
C GLY A 176 -7.40 4.35 -11.47
N ILE A 177 -8.10 5.23 -12.21
CA ILE A 177 -9.19 4.84 -13.11
C ILE A 177 -8.67 3.97 -14.27
N ALA A 178 -7.51 4.31 -14.83
CA ALA A 178 -6.89 3.55 -15.90
C ALA A 178 -6.47 2.14 -15.43
N GLU A 179 -5.85 2.04 -14.25
CA GLU A 179 -5.46 0.77 -13.64
C GLU A 179 -6.66 -0.12 -13.34
N LEU A 180 -7.73 0.44 -12.75
CA LEU A 180 -8.96 -0.30 -12.48
C LEU A 180 -9.63 -0.80 -13.78
N LYS A 181 -9.62 0.00 -14.84
CA LYS A 181 -10.10 -0.42 -16.17
C LYS A 181 -9.25 -1.55 -16.75
N ALA A 182 -7.92 -1.50 -16.58
CA ALA A 182 -7.01 -2.54 -17.05
C ALA A 182 -7.18 -3.86 -16.29
N ALA A 183 -7.23 -3.82 -14.96
CA ALA A 183 -7.43 -5.00 -14.11
C ALA A 183 -8.75 -5.72 -14.44
N ARG A 184 -9.83 -4.96 -14.69
CA ARG A 184 -11.11 -5.51 -15.13
C ARG A 184 -11.02 -6.23 -16.48
N ARG A 185 -10.36 -5.63 -17.48
CA ARG A 185 -10.15 -6.26 -18.80
C ARG A 185 -9.39 -7.59 -18.68
N GLN A 186 -8.37 -7.65 -17.83
CA GLN A 186 -7.60 -8.86 -17.60
C GLN A 186 -8.45 -9.97 -16.95
N LYS A 187 -9.27 -9.61 -15.94
CA LYS A 187 -10.20 -10.55 -15.28
C LYS A 187 -11.24 -11.11 -16.25
N THR A 188 -11.85 -10.25 -17.09
CA THR A 188 -12.83 -10.68 -18.10
C THR A 188 -12.18 -11.59 -19.16
N GLN A 189 -10.95 -11.30 -19.60
CA GLN A 189 -10.24 -12.16 -20.55
C GLN A 189 -9.89 -13.53 -19.95
N TRP A 190 -9.50 -13.59 -18.67
CA TRP A 190 -9.23 -14.85 -17.99
C TRP A 190 -10.49 -15.71 -17.88
N GLN A 191 -11.63 -15.12 -17.50
CA GLN A 191 -12.92 -15.81 -17.44
C GLN A 191 -13.37 -16.34 -18.81
N GLN A 192 -13.20 -15.55 -19.88
CA GLN A 192 -13.52 -15.99 -21.25
C GLN A 192 -12.63 -17.16 -21.71
N ARG A 193 -11.33 -17.15 -21.37
CA ARG A 193 -10.42 -18.28 -21.69
C ARG A 193 -10.80 -19.56 -20.95
N GLN A 194 -11.20 -19.45 -19.68
CA GLN A 194 -11.67 -20.61 -18.90
C GLN A 194 -12.97 -21.18 -19.46
N TYR A 195 -13.92 -20.31 -19.82
CA TYR A 195 -15.17 -20.73 -20.46
C TYR A 195 -14.95 -21.41 -21.82
N GLN A 196 -14.00 -20.93 -22.63
CA GLN A 196 -13.66 -21.56 -23.91
C GLN A 196 -12.90 -22.88 -23.76
N ARG A 197 -12.12 -23.07 -22.69
CA ARG A 197 -11.48 -24.36 -22.36
C ARG A 197 -12.51 -25.41 -21.94
N GLY A 198 -13.42 -25.06 -21.02
CA GLY A 198 -14.48 -25.98 -20.58
C GLY A 198 -15.45 -26.39 -21.70
N LYS A 199 -15.65 -25.54 -22.71
CA LYS A 199 -16.46 -25.88 -23.90
C LYS A 199 -15.77 -26.78 -24.93
N ARG A 200 -14.46 -26.99 -24.85
CA ARG A 200 -13.70 -27.87 -25.76
C ARG A 200 -13.51 -29.29 -25.22
N GLU A 201 -13.85 -29.52 -23.95
CA GLU A 201 -13.72 -30.82 -23.26
C GLU A 201 -15.07 -31.57 -23.15
N LEU A 202 -16.12 -31.05 -23.78
CA LEU A 202 -17.44 -31.66 -23.97
C LEU A 202 -17.67 -31.93 -25.47
#